data_AF-A0A7D5LDI0-F1
#
_entry.id   AF-A0A7D5LDI0-F1
#
_cell.length_a   1.000
_cell.length_b   1.000
_cell.length_c   1.000
_cell.angle_alpha   90.00
_cell.angle_beta   90.00
_cell.angle_gamma   90.00
#
_symmetry.space_group_name_H-M   'P 1'
#
loop_
_entity.id
_entity.type
_entity.pdbx_description
1 polymer ?
#
loop_
_entity_poly.entity_id
_entity_poly.type
_entity_poly.pdbx_seq_one_letter_code
_entity_poly.pdbx_strand_id
1 'polypeptide(L)' 'MSEDGPRGLMTDREMEILLGEADVSEKYYGVVVTRVRKRINRLGESELEALEAHDTLADELRDAVCE' A
#
# COMPACT_ATOMS: atom_id res chain seq x y z
N MET A 1 12.78 18.78 -1.37
CA MET A 1 12.29 17.55 -0.70
C MET A 1 10.81 17.43 -0.95
N SER A 2 10.47 16.57 -1.91
CA SER A 2 9.43 15.55 -1.80
C SER A 2 9.87 14.49 -2.80
N GLU A 3 10.59 13.47 -2.32
CA GLU A 3 10.93 12.26 -3.10
C GLU A 3 9.70 11.35 -3.24
N ASP A 4 8.52 11.96 -3.33
CA ASP A 4 7.25 11.28 -3.35
C ASP A 4 6.77 11.22 -4.79
N GLY A 5 7.37 10.30 -5.55
CA GLY A 5 6.67 9.70 -6.68
C GLY A 5 5.31 9.14 -6.23
N PRO A 6 4.40 8.83 -7.18
CA PRO A 6 3.03 8.43 -6.85
C PRO A 6 3.03 7.28 -5.83
N ARG A 7 2.70 7.59 -4.57
CA ARG A 7 2.61 6.61 -3.50
C ARG A 7 1.34 5.79 -3.77
N GLY A 8 1.52 4.59 -4.31
CA GLY A 8 0.53 3.53 -4.15
C GLY A 8 0.45 3.09 -2.68
N LEU A 9 0.13 1.82 -2.44
CA LEU A 9 0.08 1.29 -1.06
C LEU A 9 1.45 1.29 -0.36
N MET A 10 2.55 1.24 -1.10
CA MET A 10 3.92 1.18 -0.59
C MET A 10 4.91 1.84 -1.55
N THR A 11 6.12 2.12 -1.07
CA THR A 11 7.21 2.62 -1.93
C THR A 11 7.90 1.47 -2.67
N ASP A 12 8.62 1.77 -3.75
CA ASP A 12 9.42 0.79 -4.49
C ASP A 12 10.39 0.03 -3.57
N ARG A 13 11.04 0.75 -2.65
CA ARG A 13 11.95 0.13 -1.67
C ARG A 13 11.23 -0.81 -0.70
N GLU A 14 10.04 -0.44 -0.25
CA GLU A 14 9.24 -1.33 0.61
C GLU A 14 8.78 -2.58 -0.16
N MET A 15 8.51 -2.44 -1.45
CA MET A 15 8.18 -3.54 -2.35
C MET A 15 9.37 -4.50 -2.52
N GLU A 16 10.56 -3.99 -2.85
CA GLU A 16 11.80 -4.78 -2.93
C GLU A 16 12.05 -5.59 -1.64
N ILE A 17 11.83 -4.96 -0.48
CA ILE A 17 11.99 -5.61 0.83
C ILE A 17 10.98 -6.75 1.01
N LEU A 18 9.72 -6.55 0.63
CA LEU A 18 8.68 -7.58 0.74
C LEU A 18 8.84 -8.71 -0.26
N LEU A 19 9.42 -8.44 -1.44
CA LEU A 19 9.77 -9.45 -2.43
C LEU A 19 11.02 -10.26 -2.06
N GLY A 20 11.73 -9.87 -0.99
CA GLY A 20 12.97 -10.52 -0.57
C GLY A 20 14.17 -10.18 -1.45
N GLU A 21 14.06 -9.14 -2.28
CA GLU A 21 15.11 -8.67 -3.18
C GLU A 21 16.13 -7.76 -2.47
N ALA A 22 15.77 -7.23 -1.30
CA ALA A 22 16.63 -6.41 -0.47
C ALA A 22 17.16 -7.18 0.76
N ASP A 23 18.48 -7.15 0.95
CA ASP A 23 19.13 -7.67 2.16
C ASP A 23 18.94 -6.69 3.32
N VAL A 24 18.01 -7.02 4.22
CA VAL A 24 17.69 -6.22 5.40
C VAL A 24 17.52 -7.10 6.63
N SER A 25 17.81 -6.55 7.81
CA SER A 25 17.58 -7.25 9.07
C SER A 25 16.11 -7.65 9.28
N GLU A 26 15.86 -8.78 9.94
CA GLU A 26 14.51 -9.25 10.30
C GLU A 26 13.71 -8.18 11.07
N LYS A 27 14.39 -7.43 11.95
CA LYS A 27 13.79 -6.33 12.69
C LYS A 27 13.24 -5.26 11.75
N TYR A 28 14.01 -4.88 10.72
CA TYR A 28 13.59 -3.87 9.77
C TYR A 28 12.48 -4.40 8.84
N TYR A 29 12.58 -5.65 8.39
CA TYR A 29 11.51 -6.33 7.67
C TYR A 29 10.18 -6.28 8.45
N GLY A 30 10.20 -6.60 9.75
CA GLY A 30 9.03 -6.53 10.61
C GLY A 30 8.43 -5.12 10.72
N VAL A 31 9.26 -4.07 10.70
CA VAL A 31 8.80 -2.67 10.64
C VAL A 31 8.09 -2.38 9.33
N VAL A 32 8.65 -2.81 8.19
CA VAL A 32 8.03 -2.62 6.86
C VAL A 32 6.67 -3.32 6.79
N VAL A 33 6.60 -4.58 7.21
CA VAL A 33 5.32 -5.33 7.29
C VAL A 33 4.29 -4.58 8.13
N THR A 34 4.70 -4.06 9.29
CA THR A 34 3.80 -3.31 10.17
C THR A 34 3.30 -2.01 9.53
N ARG A 35 4.16 -1.29 8.80
CA ARG A 35 3.78 -0.06 8.09
C ARG A 35 2.79 -0.34 6.97
N VAL A 36 3.07 -1.34 6.13
CA VAL A 36 2.19 -1.75 5.04
C VAL A 36 0.84 -2.19 5.58
N ARG A 37 0.82 -3.00 6.65
CA ARG A 37 -0.42 -3.43 7.31
C ARG A 37 -1.26 -2.25 7.81
N LYS A 38 -0.64 -1.23 8.42
CA LYS A 38 -1.35 -0.01 8.85
C LYS A 38 -1.98 0.74 7.67
N ARG A 39 -1.30 0.79 6.51
CA ARG A 39 -1.85 1.42 5.31
C ARG A 39 -3.02 0.63 4.73
N ILE A 40 -2.94 -0.71 4.72
CA ILE A 40 -4.07 -1.58 4.31
C ILE A 40 -5.30 -1.33 5.21
N ASN A 41 -5.11 -1.31 6.52
CA ASN A 41 -6.24 -1.08 7.44
C ASN A 41 -6.87 0.31 7.24
N ARG A 42 -6.05 1.35 7.04
CA ARG A 42 -6.54 2.70 6.75
C ARG A 42 -7.37 2.75 5.47
N LEU A 43 -6.92 2.04 4.42
CA LEU A 43 -7.68 1.92 3.18
C LEU A 43 -9.09 1.37 3.47
N GLY A 44 -9.16 0.30 4.26
CA GLY A 44 -10.42 -0.34 4.66
C GLY A 44 -11.35 0.51 5.54
N GLU A 45 -10.82 1.40 6.37
CA GLU A 45 -11.61 2.14 7.37
C GLU A 45 -12.27 3.41 6.83
N SER A 46 -11.63 4.12 5.90
CA SER A 46 -12.05 5.50 5.54
C SER A 46 -11.89 5.83 4.07
N GLU A 47 -10.87 5.28 3.42
CA GLU A 47 -10.62 5.55 2.01
C GLU A 47 -11.58 4.73 1.13
N LEU A 48 -11.91 3.48 1.51
CA LEU A 48 -12.95 2.70 0.82
C LEU A 48 -14.31 3.42 0.84
N GLU A 49 -14.73 3.98 1.97
CA GLU A 49 -15.99 4.73 2.04
C GLU A 49 -16.00 5.91 1.06
N ALA A 50 -14.89 6.64 0.96
CA ALA A 50 -14.75 7.74 0.00
C ALA A 50 -14.74 7.26 -1.46
N LEU A 51 -14.14 6.11 -1.75
CA LEU A 51 -14.12 5.52 -3.09
C LEU A 51 -15.50 4.99 -3.49
N GLU A 52 -16.24 4.39 -2.56
CA GLU A 52 -17.61 3.90 -2.77
C GLU A 52 -18.62 5.05 -2.93
N ALA A 53 -18.35 6.20 -2.32
CA ALA A 53 -19.15 7.40 -2.52
C ALA A 53 -18.95 8.06 -3.90
N HIS A 54 -17.87 7.73 -4.62
CA HIS A 54 -17.60 8.21 -5.96
C HIS A 54 -18.16 7.24 -7.01
N ASP A 55 -18.57 7.77 -8.18
CA ASP A 55 -19.31 7.01 -9.19
C ASP A 55 -18.59 5.77 -9.74
N THR A 56 -17.26 5.80 -9.89
CA THR A 56 -16.48 4.71 -10.53
C THR A 56 -15.27 4.21 -9.76
N LEU A 57 -14.78 4.95 -8.75
CA LEU A 57 -13.44 4.70 -8.21
C LEU A 57 -13.33 3.42 -7.39
N ALA A 58 -14.41 3.01 -6.69
CA ALA A 58 -14.42 1.73 -6.00
C ALA A 58 -14.34 0.54 -6.97
N ASP A 59 -15.00 0.63 -8.12
CA ASP A 59 -14.98 -0.42 -9.14
C ASP A 59 -13.62 -0.47 -9.84
N GLU A 60 -13.05 0.69 -10.20
CA GLU A 60 -11.68 0.78 -10.75
C GLU A 60 -10.63 0.18 -9.80
N LEU A 61 -10.77 0.41 -8.48
CA LEU A 61 -9.89 -0.22 -7.50
C LEU A 61 -10.06 -1.74 -7.47
N ARG A 62 -11.31 -2.24 -7.50
CA ARG A 62 -11.59 -3.69 -7.48
C ARG A 62 -11.02 -4.37 -8.71
N ASP A 63 -11.22 -3.80 -9.89
CA ASP A 63 -10.67 -4.33 -11.14
C ASP A 63 -9.14 -4.42 -11.06
N ALA A 64 -8.48 -3.36 -10.56
CA ALA A 64 -7.02 -3.34 -10.44
C ALA A 64 -6.42 -4.36 -9.44
N VAL A 65 -7.18 -4.83 -8.44
CA VAL A 65 -6.65 -5.72 -7.38
C VAL A 65 -7.26 -7.12 -7.34
N CYS A 66 -8.41 -7.33 -7.99
CA CYS A 66 -9.13 -8.60 -8.01
C CYS A 66 -9.06 -9.34 -9.35
N GLU A 67 -8.53 -8.74 -10.41
CA GLU A 67 -8.16 -9.45 -11.66
C GLU A 67 -6.91 -10.32 -11.51
#